data_AF-A0A1U7GM53-F1
#
_entry.id   AF-A0A1U7GM53-F1
#
_cell.length_a   1.000
_cell.length_b   1.000
_cell.length_c   1.000
_cell.angle_alpha   90.00
_cell.angle_beta   90.00
_cell.angle_gamma   90.00
#
_symmetry.space_group_name_H-M   'P 1'
#
loop_
_entity.id
_entity.type
_entity.pdbx_description
1 polymer ?
#
loop_
_entity_poly.entity_id
_entity_poly.type
_entity_poly.pdbx_seq_one_letter_code
_entity_poly.pdbx_strand_id
1 'polypeptide(L)'
;MAEGLETRQVLSSYSTIPSATVSGTDADGDKWTLTLYGPGTMNVVDQQGDAFTKATAGTPDLINTITVAGTVTHSSRLVGTVTKGADGDGKVFFQNLNIQNNGAYDQIDPNWVQRRGTLAQNGIALVDMPDFWLGRTSTATPTATSDIHSSFKLAGGISAPEGINVLRFGGVDVNYTPTGGTYLPNSGQSNEFVVNLGLPISTGTSIIVDAVHTSAGTTTGSNNTTVVNQQSVTFLVTGRLNLFQANEITGATAANLIPTQFTPGATTPLAGGTYLVSQGGDVTGQIGYVRVGGDATNFTTFATASSIFTSGAGDTLDPKITNFMVGGETNNVMLIAPAGSRDVSFGRGMDNVVINSHVIDHLHANRGAVNSKVTVSRTLDNLKLGGDLVNSFIQSGYSQSLTSQAVSYSTGGGAFNGVAPRAIDNRTFNDFAGQSLPSAHGGGGINAQIAGSVVNSVVSVSVDPDPSGINDPGEFEQVTTKRFPFGAPQNIVLPRGYISAKIEGEIDNSGLQGSIVSADVPSDTAFFAKRVSVVKGAVLPPKVDTAPFSRKLNYSKAQDALKGLWHVNTGRNRG
;
A
#
# COMPACT_ATOMS: atom_id res chain seq x y z
N MET A 1 20.28 31.31 -0.43
CA MET A 1 19.20 31.27 -1.43
C MET A 1 17.88 31.18 -0.68
N ALA A 2 16.86 31.92 -1.12
CA ALA A 2 15.65 32.14 -0.34
C ALA A 2 14.63 31.01 -0.56
N GLU A 3 14.20 30.41 0.55
CA GLU A 3 12.98 29.60 0.70
C GLU A 3 11.82 30.19 -0.12
N GLY A 4 11.20 29.36 -0.97
CA GLY A 4 10.14 29.80 -1.88
C GLY A 4 8.97 30.46 -1.16
N LEU A 5 8.32 31.44 -1.78
CA LEU A 5 7.19 32.18 -1.18
C LEU A 5 6.03 31.27 -0.76
N GLU A 6 5.79 30.21 -1.51
CA GLU A 6 4.76 29.20 -1.20
C GLU A 6 5.17 28.36 0.02
N THR A 7 6.45 27.97 0.12
CA THR A 7 7.05 27.32 1.31
C THR A 7 6.95 28.24 2.53
N ARG A 8 7.25 29.54 2.40
CA ARG A 8 7.20 30.52 3.50
C ARG A 8 5.80 30.76 4.07
N GLN A 9 4.77 30.79 3.22
CA GLN A 9 3.38 31.00 3.65
C GLN A 9 2.78 29.76 4.33
N VAL A 10 3.29 28.59 3.96
CA VAL A 10 3.02 27.27 4.51
C VAL A 10 3.74 27.05 5.87
N LEU A 11 4.96 27.57 5.99
CA LEU A 11 5.86 27.38 7.12
C LEU A 11 5.69 28.42 8.25
N SER A 12 4.80 29.40 8.10
CA SER A 12 4.60 30.48 9.07
C SER A 12 3.85 30.07 10.35
N SER A 13 3.29 28.84 10.40
CA SER A 13 2.63 28.29 11.60
C SER A 13 3.57 27.55 12.55
N TYR A 14 4.84 27.35 12.18
CA TYR A 14 5.84 26.61 12.94
C TYR A 14 7.07 27.48 13.21
N SER A 15 7.98 27.04 14.09
CA SER A 15 9.18 27.82 14.41
C SER A 15 9.95 28.17 13.14
N THR A 16 10.31 29.45 13.01
CA THR A 16 11.18 29.97 11.95
C THR A 16 12.61 30.19 12.45
N ILE A 17 12.89 29.85 13.71
CA ILE A 17 14.19 30.02 14.35
C ILE A 17 15.03 28.75 14.12
N PRO A 18 16.14 28.83 13.35
CA PRO A 18 17.06 27.70 13.19
C PRO A 18 17.75 27.36 14.50
N SER A 19 17.79 26.09 14.87
CA SER A 19 18.53 25.57 16.02
C SER A 19 19.80 24.82 15.61
N ALA A 20 19.80 24.20 14.43
CA ALA A 20 20.97 23.55 13.85
C ALA A 20 20.93 23.61 12.32
N THR A 21 22.10 23.76 11.69
CA THR A 21 22.25 23.67 10.23
C THR A 21 23.50 22.86 9.93
N VAL A 22 23.36 21.85 9.06
CA VAL A 22 24.45 21.03 8.56
C VAL A 22 24.38 21.02 7.03
N SER A 23 25.52 21.07 6.38
CA SER A 23 25.64 21.09 4.93
C SER A 23 26.76 20.18 4.47
N GLY A 24 26.62 19.61 3.28
CA GLY A 24 27.63 18.76 2.67
C GLY A 24 27.54 18.78 1.15
N THR A 25 28.38 17.96 0.54
CA THR A 25 28.40 17.69 -0.89
C THR A 25 28.24 16.18 -1.06
N ASP A 26 27.28 15.74 -1.87
CA ASP A 26 27.06 14.33 -2.20
C ASP A 26 28.19 13.79 -3.09
N ALA A 27 28.26 12.46 -3.26
CA ALA A 27 29.31 11.80 -4.02
C ALA A 27 29.36 12.24 -5.49
N ASP A 28 28.23 12.68 -6.05
CA ASP A 28 28.10 13.16 -7.44
C ASP A 28 28.30 14.69 -7.58
N GLY A 29 28.57 15.39 -6.48
CA GLY A 29 28.82 16.82 -6.44
C GLY A 29 27.59 17.69 -6.12
N ASP A 30 26.43 17.10 -5.87
CA ASP A 30 25.25 17.84 -5.40
C ASP A 30 25.47 18.45 -4.03
N LYS A 31 25.13 19.73 -3.86
CA LYS A 31 25.26 20.42 -2.56
C LYS A 31 23.98 20.34 -1.80
N TRP A 32 24.05 20.01 -0.52
CA TRP A 32 22.87 19.87 0.31
C TRP A 32 22.99 20.64 1.62
N THR A 33 21.83 20.99 2.18
CA THR A 33 21.72 21.62 3.49
C THR A 33 20.49 21.09 4.21
N LEU A 34 20.69 20.66 5.45
CA LEU A 34 19.65 20.31 6.41
C LEU A 34 19.60 21.39 7.50
N THR A 35 18.41 21.90 7.78
CA THR A 35 18.17 22.88 8.83
C THR A 35 17.06 22.39 9.75
N LEU A 36 17.39 22.27 11.04
CA LEU A 36 16.42 22.07 12.10
C LEU A 36 15.94 23.44 12.58
N TYR A 37 14.63 23.63 12.60
CA TYR A 37 13.99 24.81 13.19
C TYR A 37 13.24 24.41 14.45
N GLY A 38 13.25 25.30 15.46
CA GLY A 38 12.63 25.03 16.76
C GLY A 38 13.52 24.20 17.69
N PRO A 39 13.01 23.77 18.85
CA PRO A 39 13.77 23.00 19.82
C PRO A 39 14.37 21.72 19.22
N GLY A 40 15.58 21.39 19.66
CA GLY A 40 16.24 20.13 19.33
C GLY A 40 17.67 20.30 18.85
N THR A 41 18.29 19.16 18.58
CA THR A 41 19.64 19.02 18.03
C THR A 41 19.60 18.14 16.80
N MET A 42 20.60 18.33 15.94
CA MET A 42 20.77 17.54 14.73
C MET A 42 22.24 17.15 14.59
N ASN A 43 22.47 15.89 14.26
CA ASN A 43 23.77 15.35 13.89
C ASN A 43 23.62 14.60 12.56
N VAL A 44 24.56 14.80 11.64
CA VAL A 44 24.58 14.11 10.34
C VAL A 44 25.97 13.53 10.19
N VAL A 45 26.05 12.23 9.92
CA VAL A 45 27.31 11.49 9.81
C VAL A 45 27.39 10.70 8.51
N ASP A 46 28.61 10.51 8.03
CA ASP A 46 28.94 9.69 6.87
C ASP A 46 29.01 8.18 7.21
N GLN A 47 29.47 7.38 6.25
CA GLN A 47 29.58 5.93 6.38
C GLN A 47 30.56 5.48 7.46
N GLN A 48 31.57 6.29 7.78
CA GLN A 48 32.60 6.06 8.78
C GLN A 48 32.13 6.52 10.18
N GLY A 49 31.01 7.26 10.23
CA GLY A 49 30.48 7.85 11.45
C GLY A 49 31.09 9.22 11.76
N ASP A 50 31.85 9.78 10.82
CA ASP A 50 32.41 11.12 10.95
C ASP A 50 31.32 12.17 10.66
N ALA A 51 31.30 13.23 11.47
CA ALA A 51 30.28 14.25 11.37
C ALA A 51 30.54 15.17 10.16
N PHE A 52 29.47 15.51 9.45
CA PHE A 52 29.52 16.60 8.47
C PHE A 52 29.70 17.93 9.20
N THR A 53 30.80 18.62 8.91
CA THR A 53 31.14 19.91 9.50
C THR A 53 31.29 20.98 8.42
N LYS A 54 31.34 22.25 8.83
CA LYS A 54 31.62 23.35 7.92
C LYS A 54 32.96 23.19 7.17
N ALA A 55 33.94 22.53 7.79
CA ALA A 55 35.25 22.29 7.18
C ALA A 55 35.21 21.20 6.10
N THR A 56 34.33 20.21 6.26
CA THR A 56 34.18 19.08 5.33
C THR A 56 33.03 19.25 4.34
N ALA A 57 32.30 20.36 4.40
CA ALA A 57 31.10 20.59 3.58
C ALA A 57 31.34 20.54 2.05
N GLY A 58 32.58 20.75 1.60
CA GLY A 58 32.97 20.65 0.18
C GLY A 58 33.56 19.30 -0.23
N THR A 59 33.74 18.37 0.71
CA THR A 59 34.23 17.02 0.43
C THR A 59 33.04 16.15 0.04
N PRO A 60 33.03 15.53 -1.16
CA PRO A 60 31.99 14.60 -1.57
C PRO A 60 31.90 13.39 -0.64
N ASP A 61 30.74 13.15 -0.06
CA ASP A 61 30.45 11.94 0.72
C ASP A 61 28.93 11.68 0.82
N LEU A 62 28.57 10.44 1.16
CA LEU A 62 27.19 10.02 1.31
C LEU A 62 26.74 10.08 2.77
N ILE A 63 25.47 10.41 2.99
CA ILE A 63 24.90 10.44 4.33
C ILE A 63 24.61 9.01 4.78
N ASN A 64 25.18 8.58 5.91
CA ASN A 64 24.75 7.34 6.54
C ASN A 64 23.53 7.62 7.41
N THR A 65 23.71 8.48 8.42
CA THR A 65 22.68 8.66 9.45
C THR A 65 22.44 10.14 9.74
N ILE A 66 21.17 10.51 9.73
CA ILE A 66 20.66 11.78 10.26
C ILE A 66 20.02 11.47 11.61
N THR A 67 20.51 12.07 12.68
CA THR A 67 19.93 11.96 14.02
C THR A 67 19.36 13.31 14.42
N VAL A 68 18.06 13.33 14.73
CA VAL A 68 17.38 14.49 15.30
C VAL A 68 16.88 14.12 16.69
N ALA A 69 17.20 14.92 17.69
CA ALA A 69 16.79 14.70 19.08
C ALA A 69 16.28 16.00 19.69
N GLY A 70 15.62 15.93 20.85
CA GLY A 70 15.20 17.13 21.57
C GLY A 70 14.01 17.88 20.93
N THR A 71 13.31 17.26 19.97
CA THR A 71 12.23 17.92 19.22
C THR A 71 10.92 17.93 19.97
N VAL A 72 10.11 18.93 19.64
CA VAL A 72 8.78 19.16 20.18
C VAL A 72 7.79 19.28 19.01
N THR A 73 6.76 18.44 19.03
CA THR A 73 5.88 18.14 17.88
C THR A 73 5.07 19.33 17.35
N HIS A 74 4.88 20.40 18.11
CA HIS A 74 4.16 21.59 17.65
C HIS A 74 5.08 22.71 17.15
N SER A 75 6.40 22.60 17.31
CA SER A 75 7.33 23.71 17.03
C SER A 75 8.54 23.29 16.20
N SER A 76 8.90 22.01 16.20
CA SER A 76 10.13 21.51 15.58
C SER A 76 9.88 21.01 14.16
N ARG A 77 10.77 21.39 13.24
CA ARG A 77 10.75 20.88 11.87
C ARG A 77 12.15 20.71 11.30
N LEU A 78 12.34 19.69 10.48
CA LEU A 78 13.55 19.45 9.71
C LEU A 78 13.29 19.81 8.25
N VAL A 79 14.13 20.67 7.65
CA VAL A 79 14.02 21.08 6.25
C VAL A 79 15.32 20.76 5.52
N GLY A 80 15.24 20.02 4.42
CA GLY A 80 16.33 19.71 3.53
C GLY A 80 16.22 20.45 2.20
N THR A 81 17.34 20.93 1.69
CA THR A 81 17.45 21.52 0.35
C THR A 81 18.65 20.93 -0.38
N VAL A 82 18.50 20.69 -1.68
CA VAL A 82 19.56 20.22 -2.57
C VAL A 82 19.74 21.23 -3.70
N THR A 83 20.98 21.52 -4.05
CA THR A 83 21.38 22.30 -5.20
C THR A 83 22.20 21.40 -6.10
N LYS A 84 21.63 21.10 -7.26
CA LYS A 84 22.23 20.24 -8.26
C LYS A 84 23.64 20.74 -8.65
N GLY A 85 24.62 19.84 -8.60
CA GLY A 85 25.98 20.02 -9.10
C GLY A 85 26.03 19.98 -10.63
N ALA A 86 27.23 20.14 -11.19
CA ALA A 86 27.40 20.08 -12.65
C ALA A 86 27.09 18.68 -13.21
N ASP A 87 27.53 17.66 -12.47
CA ASP A 87 27.44 16.24 -12.87
C ASP A 87 26.43 15.44 -12.03
N GLY A 88 25.83 16.05 -11.00
CA GLY A 88 24.92 15.37 -10.09
C GLY A 88 23.52 15.18 -10.68
N ASP A 89 22.68 14.43 -9.97
CA ASP A 89 21.33 14.08 -10.42
C ASP A 89 20.20 14.90 -9.76
N GLY A 90 20.54 15.74 -8.78
CA GLY A 90 19.63 16.53 -7.97
C GLY A 90 19.11 15.77 -6.74
N LYS A 91 19.67 14.61 -6.40
CA LYS A 91 19.24 13.75 -5.31
C LYS A 91 20.38 13.55 -4.31
N VAL A 92 20.03 13.43 -3.04
CA VAL A 92 20.99 13.09 -1.98
C VAL A 92 20.52 11.85 -1.26
N PHE A 93 21.38 10.83 -1.21
CA PHE A 93 21.03 9.57 -0.57
C PHE A 93 21.41 9.58 0.91
N PHE A 94 20.50 9.10 1.75
CA PHE A 94 20.76 8.81 3.15
C PHE A 94 20.27 7.40 3.51
N GLN A 95 20.96 6.73 4.43
CA GLN A 95 20.58 5.38 4.84
C GLN A 95 19.63 5.35 6.03
N ASN A 96 19.79 6.25 6.99
CA ASN A 96 19.00 6.28 8.22
C ASN A 96 18.57 7.70 8.61
N LEU A 97 17.32 7.86 9.03
CA LEU A 97 16.84 9.03 9.76
C LEU A 97 16.24 8.59 11.10
N ASN A 98 16.86 9.03 12.19
CA ASN A 98 16.46 8.68 13.55
C ASN A 98 15.95 9.93 14.28
N ILE A 99 14.66 9.95 14.60
CA ILE A 99 14.04 11.01 15.40
C ILE A 99 13.84 10.46 16.80
N GLN A 100 14.73 10.84 17.71
CA GLN A 100 14.81 10.28 19.05
C GLN A 100 13.89 11.00 20.02
N ASN A 101 13.28 10.22 20.91
CA ASN A 101 12.63 10.74 22.10
C ASN A 101 13.69 11.41 23.01
N ASN A 102 13.39 12.60 23.52
CA ASN A 102 14.26 13.33 24.44
C ASN A 102 13.91 13.11 25.92
N GLY A 103 12.82 12.38 26.22
CA GLY A 103 12.29 12.16 27.57
C GLY A 103 11.86 13.44 28.28
N ALA A 104 11.75 14.57 27.57
CA ALA A 104 11.46 15.87 28.16
C ALA A 104 9.97 16.03 28.52
N TYR A 105 9.11 15.27 27.85
CA TYR A 105 7.69 15.17 28.14
C TYR A 105 7.31 13.69 28.32
N ASP A 106 6.29 13.42 29.13
CA ASP A 106 5.75 12.06 29.26
C ASP A 106 5.28 11.54 27.88
N GLN A 107 5.26 10.21 27.73
CA GLN A 107 4.76 9.54 26.52
C GLN A 107 3.39 10.12 26.12
N ILE A 108 3.15 10.29 24.82
CA ILE A 108 1.89 10.84 24.29
C ILE A 108 0.72 10.14 24.97
N ASP A 109 -0.09 10.88 25.73
CA ASP A 109 -1.33 10.34 26.28
C ASP A 109 -2.29 10.12 25.10
N PRO A 110 -2.59 8.86 24.73
CA PRO A 110 -3.44 8.55 23.57
C PRO A 110 -4.88 9.09 23.74
N ASN A 111 -5.28 9.47 24.95
CA ASN A 111 -6.57 10.09 25.23
C ASN A 111 -6.60 11.61 24.94
N TRP A 112 -5.45 12.24 24.68
CA TRP A 112 -5.32 13.70 24.48
C TRP A 112 -4.79 14.10 23.10
N VAL A 113 -5.19 13.38 22.06
CA VAL A 113 -4.91 13.73 20.65
C VAL A 113 -5.75 14.94 20.23
N GLN A 114 -5.20 16.15 20.32
CA GLN A 114 -5.88 17.38 19.90
C GLN A 114 -5.49 17.77 18.46
N ARG A 115 -6.49 18.16 17.66
CA ARG A 115 -6.32 18.65 16.27
C ARG A 115 -5.36 19.84 16.12
N ARG A 116 -5.09 20.55 17.21
CA ARG A 116 -4.13 21.66 17.33
C ARG A 116 -3.45 21.60 18.71
N GLY A 117 -2.90 20.45 19.09
CA GLY A 117 -2.27 20.29 20.40
C GLY A 117 -1.37 21.47 20.74
N THR A 118 -1.79 22.26 21.73
CA THR A 118 -1.01 23.38 22.29
C THR A 118 -0.09 22.92 23.40
N LEU A 119 -0.20 21.65 23.79
CA LEU A 119 0.63 21.00 24.78
C LEU A 119 1.94 20.55 24.14
N ALA A 120 3.05 20.80 24.83
CA ALA A 120 4.34 20.29 24.42
C ALA A 120 4.39 18.78 24.71
N GLN A 121 4.67 17.98 23.68
CA GLN A 121 5.01 16.57 23.81
C GLN A 121 6.12 16.23 22.80
N ASN A 122 6.77 15.08 23.02
CA ASN A 122 7.87 14.61 22.17
C ASN A 122 7.40 14.31 20.75
N GLY A 123 8.33 14.39 19.80
CA GLY A 123 8.12 14.15 18.38
C GLY A 123 8.40 15.39 17.52
N ILE A 124 8.10 15.30 16.23
CA ILE A 124 8.40 16.36 15.27
C ILE A 124 7.16 16.72 14.43
N ALA A 125 6.98 18.01 14.15
CA ALA A 125 5.83 18.47 13.38
C ALA A 125 5.97 18.04 11.91
N LEU A 126 7.14 18.29 11.33
CA LEU A 126 7.38 18.22 9.90
C LEU A 126 8.82 17.80 9.62
N VAL A 127 8.97 16.87 8.70
CA VAL A 127 10.20 16.64 7.95
C VAL A 127 9.90 16.94 6.49
N ASP A 128 10.59 17.92 5.90
CA ASP A 128 10.45 18.31 4.49
C ASP A 128 11.81 18.32 3.80
N MET A 129 12.15 17.22 3.14
CA MET A 129 13.44 17.00 2.48
C MET A 129 13.22 16.34 1.11
N PRO A 130 12.49 16.99 0.19
CA PRO A 130 11.93 16.36 -1.01
C PRO A 130 12.96 15.80 -1.99
N ASP A 131 14.22 16.24 -1.91
CA ASP A 131 15.30 15.78 -2.78
C ASP A 131 16.23 14.78 -2.07
N PHE A 132 15.90 14.41 -0.83
CA PHE A 132 16.63 13.40 -0.05
C PHE A 132 15.96 12.05 -0.19
N TRP A 133 16.71 11.05 -0.66
CA TRP A 133 16.22 9.71 -0.95
C TRP A 133 16.77 8.71 0.06
N LEU A 134 15.88 7.88 0.57
CA LEU A 134 16.27 6.73 1.39
C LEU A 134 16.90 5.69 0.45
N GLY A 135 18.16 5.39 0.67
CA GLY A 135 18.92 4.42 -0.11
C GLY A 135 20.07 3.87 0.70
N ARG A 136 20.61 2.72 0.32
CA ARG A 136 21.74 2.15 1.05
C ARG A 136 23.00 2.93 0.68
N THR A 137 23.58 3.63 1.64
CA THR A 137 24.84 4.36 1.42
C THR A 137 26.05 3.60 1.92
N SER A 138 25.88 2.59 2.78
CA SER A 138 26.96 1.69 3.21
C SER A 138 27.40 0.73 2.10
N THR A 139 28.72 0.60 1.94
CA THR A 139 29.35 -0.39 1.05
C THR A 139 29.21 -1.83 1.56
N ALA A 140 29.07 -2.04 2.87
CA ALA A 140 28.95 -3.36 3.49
C ALA A 140 27.53 -3.94 3.35
N THR A 141 27.41 -5.23 3.05
CA THR A 141 26.13 -5.95 2.92
C THR A 141 25.33 -5.87 4.22
N PRO A 142 23.99 -5.64 4.19
CA PRO A 142 23.18 -5.54 5.40
C PRO A 142 23.25 -6.80 6.26
N THR A 143 23.52 -6.64 7.56
CA THR A 143 23.63 -7.75 8.52
C THR A 143 22.53 -7.74 9.57
N ALA A 144 22.04 -6.56 9.93
CA ALA A 144 20.93 -6.37 10.86
C ALA A 144 19.66 -7.05 10.32
N THR A 145 18.99 -7.82 11.17
CA THR A 145 17.73 -8.46 10.81
C THR A 145 16.60 -7.43 10.84
N SER A 146 15.65 -7.53 9.89
CA SER A 146 14.42 -6.74 9.96
C SER A 146 13.52 -7.27 11.07
N ASP A 147 13.00 -6.37 11.90
CA ASP A 147 11.97 -6.72 12.88
C ASP A 147 10.59 -6.93 12.22
N ILE A 148 10.44 -6.53 10.95
CA ILE A 148 9.17 -6.52 10.22
C ILE A 148 8.93 -7.86 9.50
N HIS A 149 9.77 -8.19 8.55
CA HIS A 149 9.68 -9.44 7.79
C HIS A 149 10.78 -10.41 8.23
N SER A 150 10.39 -11.60 8.66
CA SER A 150 11.34 -12.66 9.00
C SER A 150 12.22 -12.99 7.79
N SER A 151 13.50 -13.30 8.03
CA SER A 151 14.55 -13.54 7.02
C SER A 151 15.04 -12.34 6.20
N PHE A 152 14.43 -11.15 6.36
CA PHE A 152 14.93 -9.94 5.71
C PHE A 152 16.07 -9.30 6.50
N LYS A 153 16.95 -8.61 5.78
CA LYS A 153 17.98 -7.74 6.36
C LYS A 153 17.62 -6.27 6.21
N LEU A 154 17.82 -5.49 7.28
CA LEU A 154 17.53 -4.07 7.29
C LEU A 154 18.61 -3.30 6.53
N ALA A 155 18.26 -2.74 5.37
CA ALA A 155 19.16 -1.96 4.53
C ALA A 155 19.23 -0.48 4.94
N GLY A 156 18.20 0.03 5.61
CA GLY A 156 18.10 1.41 6.08
C GLY A 156 16.68 1.70 6.57
N GLY A 157 16.45 2.92 7.07
CA GLY A 157 15.11 3.27 7.54
C GLY A 157 14.92 4.68 8.07
N ILE A 158 13.66 5.00 8.34
CA ILE A 158 13.25 6.19 9.06
C ILE A 158 12.53 5.72 10.33
N SER A 159 13.00 6.17 11.49
CA SER A 159 12.40 5.82 12.78
C SER A 159 12.00 7.10 13.53
N ALA A 160 10.73 7.19 13.87
CA ALA A 160 10.17 8.26 14.69
C ALA A 160 9.10 7.70 15.64
N PRO A 161 9.49 7.03 16.74
CA PRO A 161 8.57 6.36 17.65
C PRO A 161 7.58 7.30 18.35
N GLU A 162 7.89 8.58 18.47
CA GLU A 162 6.99 9.62 19.02
C GLU A 162 6.07 10.24 17.96
N GLY A 163 6.10 9.70 16.73
CA GLY A 163 5.27 10.14 15.63
C GLY A 163 5.77 11.38 14.88
N ILE A 164 5.22 11.55 13.68
CA ILE A 164 5.46 12.68 12.79
C ILE A 164 4.10 13.10 12.22
N ASN A 165 3.76 14.39 12.21
CA ASN A 165 2.51 14.81 11.56
C ASN A 165 2.63 14.78 10.03
N VAL A 166 3.78 15.25 9.50
CA VAL A 166 4.06 15.23 8.06
C VAL A 166 5.50 14.78 7.79
N LEU A 167 5.65 13.74 6.98
CA LEU A 167 6.92 13.27 6.44
C LEU A 167 6.90 13.46 4.92
N ARG A 168 7.75 14.35 4.42
CA ARG A 168 7.99 14.57 3.00
C ARG A 168 9.46 14.38 2.67
N PHE A 169 9.74 13.47 1.74
CA PHE A 169 11.10 13.19 1.27
C PHE A 169 11.06 12.70 -0.19
N GLY A 170 12.22 12.52 -0.83
CA GLY A 170 12.29 12.09 -2.23
C GLY A 170 11.67 10.73 -2.45
N GLY A 171 11.91 9.79 -1.55
CA GLY A 171 11.35 8.46 -1.66
C GLY A 171 12.36 7.40 -1.28
N VAL A 172 12.11 6.17 -1.70
CA VAL A 172 12.99 5.03 -1.41
C VAL A 172 13.47 4.42 -2.71
N ASP A 173 14.78 4.21 -2.83
CA ASP A 173 15.37 3.56 -3.99
C ASP A 173 16.27 2.40 -3.55
N VAL A 174 15.76 1.17 -3.71
CA VAL A 174 16.56 -0.04 -3.41
C VAL A 174 17.63 -0.32 -4.46
N ASN A 175 17.58 0.37 -5.61
CA ASN A 175 18.54 0.15 -6.68
C ASN A 175 19.79 1.03 -6.53
N TYR A 176 19.71 2.09 -5.73
CA TYR A 176 20.88 2.90 -5.42
C TYR A 176 21.97 2.05 -4.77
N THR A 177 23.18 2.14 -5.30
CA THR A 177 24.35 1.42 -4.80
C THR A 177 25.52 2.39 -4.72
N PRO A 178 26.14 2.55 -3.55
CA PRO A 178 27.28 3.44 -3.39
C PRO A 178 28.49 2.85 -4.12
N THR A 179 29.43 3.70 -4.53
CA THR A 179 30.68 3.24 -5.15
C THR A 179 31.39 2.23 -4.24
N GLY A 180 31.72 1.05 -4.79
CA GLY A 180 32.34 -0.05 -4.04
C GLY A 180 31.37 -0.88 -3.19
N GLY A 181 30.07 -0.57 -3.21
CA GLY A 181 29.02 -1.36 -2.56
C GLY A 181 28.45 -2.49 -3.42
N THR A 182 27.66 -3.35 -2.78
CA THR A 182 26.94 -4.46 -3.44
C THR A 182 25.51 -4.06 -3.76
N TYR A 183 25.14 -4.14 -5.04
CA TYR A 183 23.76 -3.96 -5.51
C TYR A 183 22.81 -4.94 -4.80
N LEU A 184 21.76 -4.42 -4.16
CA LEU A 184 20.92 -5.20 -3.25
C LEU A 184 20.28 -6.45 -3.89
N PRO A 185 19.71 -6.41 -5.11
CA PRO A 185 19.23 -7.62 -5.79
C PRO A 185 20.29 -8.71 -5.99
N ASN A 186 21.58 -8.34 -6.03
CA ASN A 186 22.71 -9.26 -6.17
C ASN A 186 23.32 -9.67 -4.83
N SER A 187 22.78 -9.23 -3.69
CA SER A 187 23.37 -9.49 -2.38
C SER A 187 23.17 -10.92 -1.87
N GLY A 188 22.38 -11.75 -2.57
CA GLY A 188 22.09 -13.12 -2.15
C GLY A 188 21.17 -13.24 -0.93
N GLN A 189 20.46 -12.15 -0.59
CA GLN A 189 19.54 -12.09 0.54
C GLN A 189 18.41 -11.10 0.25
N SER A 190 17.25 -11.32 0.85
CA SER A 190 16.17 -10.34 0.85
C SER A 190 16.50 -9.19 1.80
N ASN A 191 16.33 -7.95 1.36
CA ASN A 191 16.56 -6.77 2.18
C ASN A 191 15.32 -5.88 2.23
N GLU A 192 15.22 -5.06 3.26
CA GLU A 192 14.09 -4.19 3.51
C GLU A 192 14.53 -2.80 3.95
N PHE A 193 13.83 -1.78 3.48
CA PHE A 193 13.82 -0.46 4.09
C PHE A 193 12.54 -0.26 4.90
N VAL A 194 12.68 0.27 6.12
CA VAL A 194 11.55 0.44 7.03
C VAL A 194 11.36 1.92 7.39
N VAL A 195 10.17 2.45 7.13
CA VAL A 195 9.71 3.75 7.64
C VAL A 195 8.72 3.48 8.76
N ASN A 196 9.19 3.53 10.01
CA ASN A 196 8.40 3.24 11.21
C ASN A 196 8.05 4.54 11.95
N LEU A 197 6.77 4.89 11.92
CA LEU A 197 6.24 6.12 12.51
C LEU A 197 5.27 5.75 13.63
N GLY A 198 5.55 6.26 14.83
CA GLY A 198 4.68 6.12 15.98
C GLY A 198 3.44 7.00 15.91
N LEU A 199 2.68 7.03 17.00
CA LEU A 199 1.43 7.79 17.12
C LEU A 199 1.74 9.30 17.13
N PRO A 200 1.29 10.09 16.14
CA PRO A 200 1.46 11.54 16.21
C PRO A 200 0.47 12.17 17.22
N ILE A 201 0.83 13.33 17.78
CA ILE A 201 -0.05 14.12 18.66
C ILE A 201 -1.27 14.68 17.91
N SER A 202 -1.11 14.96 16.62
CA SER A 202 -2.22 15.46 15.80
C SER A 202 -3.11 14.28 15.35
N THR A 203 -4.24 14.60 14.71
CA THR A 203 -5.23 13.60 14.27
C THR A 203 -4.72 12.57 13.24
N GLY A 204 -3.42 12.53 12.91
CA GLY A 204 -2.79 11.48 12.11
C GLY A 204 -1.60 11.95 11.27
N THR A 205 -0.89 10.99 10.68
CA THR A 205 0.33 11.20 9.90
C THR A 205 0.00 11.44 8.42
N SER A 206 0.80 12.24 7.72
CA SER A 206 0.81 12.32 6.26
C SER A 206 2.19 12.00 5.71
N ILE A 207 2.29 11.13 4.71
CA ILE A 207 3.52 10.75 4.03
C ILE A 207 3.42 11.18 2.57
N ILE A 208 4.43 11.89 2.09
CA ILE A 208 4.52 12.34 0.69
C ILE A 208 5.91 11.99 0.18
N VAL A 209 5.95 11.20 -0.89
CA VAL A 209 7.19 10.84 -1.60
C VAL A 209 7.04 11.13 -3.09
N ASP A 210 8.17 11.27 -3.79
CA ASP A 210 8.19 11.24 -5.25
C ASP A 210 7.98 9.80 -5.72
N ALA A 211 8.90 8.88 -5.42
CA ALA A 211 8.76 7.49 -5.86
C ALA A 211 9.22 6.45 -4.83
N VAL A 212 8.72 5.23 -4.99
CA VAL A 212 9.22 4.06 -4.26
C VAL A 212 9.65 3.02 -5.28
N HIS A 213 10.94 2.73 -5.32
CA HIS A 213 11.51 1.72 -6.20
C HIS A 213 11.92 0.49 -5.38
N THR A 214 11.25 -0.62 -5.66
CA THR A 214 11.56 -1.96 -5.15
C THR A 214 12.07 -2.84 -6.30
N SER A 215 12.72 -3.94 -5.97
CA SER A 215 13.33 -4.84 -6.97
C SER A 215 13.44 -6.25 -6.41
N ALA A 216 13.88 -7.19 -7.23
CA ALA A 216 14.19 -8.54 -6.82
C ALA A 216 15.29 -9.10 -7.72
N GLY A 217 16.09 -10.01 -7.18
CA GLY A 217 17.12 -10.73 -7.91
C GLY A 217 17.07 -12.22 -7.63
N THR A 218 17.94 -12.98 -8.30
CA THR A 218 18.07 -14.42 -8.09
C THR A 218 19.50 -14.79 -7.80
N THR A 219 19.70 -15.73 -6.89
CA THR A 219 20.98 -16.38 -6.66
C THR A 219 20.84 -17.88 -6.77
N THR A 220 21.75 -18.51 -7.54
CA THR A 220 21.80 -19.96 -7.69
C THR A 220 22.75 -20.53 -6.64
N GLY A 221 22.21 -21.35 -5.73
CA GLY A 221 23.01 -22.04 -4.72
C GLY A 221 23.81 -23.21 -5.29
N SER A 222 24.70 -23.78 -4.47
CA SER A 222 25.56 -24.93 -4.83
C SER A 222 24.79 -26.20 -5.25
N ASN A 223 23.53 -26.34 -4.81
CA ASN A 223 22.64 -27.44 -5.20
C ASN A 223 21.82 -27.13 -6.47
N ASN A 224 22.20 -26.11 -7.23
CA ASN A 224 21.47 -25.60 -8.40
C ASN A 224 20.03 -25.12 -8.11
N THR A 225 19.73 -24.84 -6.83
CA THR A 225 18.46 -24.24 -6.41
C THR A 225 18.52 -22.74 -6.60
N THR A 226 17.60 -22.20 -7.39
CA THR A 226 17.47 -20.74 -7.58
C THR A 226 16.64 -20.16 -6.46
N VAL A 227 17.23 -19.23 -5.70
CA VAL A 227 16.57 -18.50 -4.62
C VAL A 227 16.28 -17.09 -5.09
N VAL A 228 15.05 -16.62 -4.87
CA VAL A 228 14.64 -15.25 -5.17
C VAL A 228 14.90 -14.38 -3.95
N ASN A 229 15.53 -13.22 -4.17
CA ASN A 229 15.91 -12.26 -3.15
C ASN A 229 15.09 -10.99 -3.33
N GLN A 230 14.05 -10.81 -2.51
CA GLN A 230 13.13 -9.67 -2.60
C GLN A 230 13.71 -8.44 -1.91
N GLN A 231 13.54 -7.27 -2.53
CA GLN A 231 13.92 -5.98 -1.96
C GLN A 231 12.66 -5.19 -1.66
N SER A 232 12.29 -5.07 -0.38
CA SER A 232 11.02 -4.49 0.05
C SER A 232 11.18 -3.10 0.67
N VAL A 233 10.06 -2.37 0.69
CA VAL A 233 9.92 -1.11 1.41
C VAL A 233 8.62 -1.16 2.21
N THR A 234 8.71 -0.93 3.53
CA THR A 234 7.54 -0.94 4.40
C THR A 234 7.36 0.41 5.09
N PHE A 235 6.21 1.04 4.83
CA PHE A 235 5.72 2.17 5.60
C PHE A 235 4.78 1.66 6.70
N LEU A 236 5.26 1.67 7.94
CA LEU A 236 4.52 1.27 9.11
C LEU A 236 4.13 2.51 9.92
N VAL A 237 2.83 2.80 9.98
CA VAL A 237 2.28 3.94 10.72
C VAL A 237 1.41 3.44 11.85
N THR A 238 1.72 3.86 13.07
CA THR A 238 0.88 3.60 14.24
C THR A 238 -0.18 4.71 14.37
N GLY A 239 -1.44 4.30 14.42
CA GLY A 239 -2.58 5.19 14.43
C GLY A 239 -3.11 5.55 13.06
N ARG A 240 -3.61 6.78 12.91
CA ARG A 240 -4.29 7.23 11.69
C ARG A 240 -3.28 7.75 10.68
N LEU A 241 -3.29 7.17 9.48
CA LEU A 241 -2.66 7.72 8.28
C LEU A 241 -3.67 8.58 7.52
N ASN A 242 -3.50 9.90 7.55
CA ASN A 242 -4.39 10.83 6.85
C ASN A 242 -4.21 10.78 5.33
N LEU A 243 -2.96 10.73 4.87
CA LEU A 243 -2.58 10.73 3.47
C LEU A 243 -1.28 9.96 3.30
N PHE A 244 -1.26 8.99 2.40
CA PHE A 244 -0.05 8.55 1.72
C PHE A 244 -0.12 8.96 0.27
N GLN A 245 0.94 9.59 -0.20
CA GLN A 245 1.06 10.02 -1.58
C GLN A 245 2.42 9.65 -2.15
N ALA A 246 2.40 9.08 -3.35
CA ALA A 246 3.56 8.89 -4.21
C ALA A 246 3.23 9.38 -5.63
N ASN A 247 4.21 9.86 -6.39
CA ASN A 247 4.07 10.01 -7.82
C ASN A 247 4.18 8.64 -8.52
N GLU A 248 4.97 7.70 -8.02
CA GLU A 248 5.11 6.37 -8.63
C GLU A 248 5.49 5.30 -7.58
N ILE A 249 5.04 4.06 -7.80
CA ILE A 249 5.52 2.88 -7.06
C ILE A 249 5.89 1.80 -8.06
N THR A 250 7.18 1.42 -8.09
CA THR A 250 7.68 0.42 -9.01
C THR A 250 8.25 -0.78 -8.27
N GLY A 251 8.00 -1.99 -8.78
CA GLY A 251 8.60 -3.23 -8.32
C GLY A 251 8.94 -4.17 -9.46
N ALA A 252 9.62 -5.28 -9.14
CA ALA A 252 10.01 -6.27 -10.13
C ALA A 252 8.78 -7.00 -10.72
N THR A 253 8.55 -6.84 -12.02
CA THR A 253 7.40 -7.44 -12.73
C THR A 253 7.78 -8.65 -13.59
N ALA A 254 9.07 -9.00 -13.66
CA ALA A 254 9.51 -10.17 -14.41
C ALA A 254 8.95 -11.47 -13.79
N ALA A 255 8.61 -12.43 -14.65
CA ALA A 255 8.12 -13.73 -14.21
C ALA A 255 9.12 -14.38 -13.22
N ASN A 256 8.58 -15.00 -12.16
CA ASN A 256 9.33 -15.58 -11.02
C ASN A 256 10.03 -14.58 -10.08
N LEU A 257 9.99 -13.28 -10.35
CA LEU A 257 10.48 -12.23 -9.45
C LEU A 257 9.35 -11.49 -8.71
N ILE A 258 8.10 -11.77 -9.08
CA ILE A 258 6.92 -11.19 -8.45
C ILE A 258 6.80 -11.74 -7.02
N PRO A 259 6.51 -10.89 -6.02
CA PRO A 259 6.24 -11.32 -4.65
C PRO A 259 5.11 -12.35 -4.58
N THR A 260 5.22 -13.34 -3.69
CA THR A 260 4.31 -14.49 -3.72
C THR A 260 2.90 -14.15 -3.22
N GLN A 261 2.69 -13.02 -2.54
CA GLN A 261 1.33 -12.57 -2.21
C GLN A 261 0.47 -12.29 -3.44
N PHE A 262 1.09 -12.11 -4.62
CA PHE A 262 0.39 -11.95 -5.90
C PHE A 262 0.38 -13.23 -6.74
N THR A 263 0.95 -14.33 -6.23
CA THR A 263 1.05 -15.62 -6.92
C THR A 263 0.25 -16.69 -6.17
N PRO A 264 -1.04 -16.88 -6.49
CA PRO A 264 -1.84 -17.95 -5.90
C PRO A 264 -1.19 -19.32 -6.11
N GLY A 265 -1.11 -20.13 -5.05
CA GLY A 265 -0.52 -21.47 -5.11
C GLY A 265 0.99 -21.54 -4.89
N ALA A 266 1.66 -20.41 -4.60
CA ALA A 266 3.06 -20.42 -4.17
C ALA A 266 3.24 -21.29 -2.91
N THR A 267 4.16 -22.26 -2.97
CA THR A 267 4.40 -23.24 -1.89
C THR A 267 5.30 -22.68 -0.79
N THR A 268 6.04 -21.60 -1.06
CA THR A 268 6.92 -20.93 -0.10
C THR A 268 6.60 -19.44 -0.10
N PRO A 269 6.00 -18.91 0.97
CA PRO A 269 5.72 -17.48 1.08
C PRO A 269 7.02 -16.66 1.10
N LEU A 270 7.05 -15.60 0.32
CA LEU A 270 8.12 -14.65 0.18
C LEU A 270 7.52 -13.26 -0.05
N ALA A 271 7.52 -12.46 1.01
CA ALA A 271 7.11 -11.05 0.99
C ALA A 271 8.00 -10.25 0.02
N GLY A 272 7.52 -9.11 -0.47
CA GLY A 272 8.26 -8.26 -1.39
C GLY A 272 7.42 -7.12 -1.94
N GLY A 273 8.07 -6.16 -2.61
CA GLY A 273 7.42 -4.95 -3.09
C GLY A 273 7.22 -3.89 -2.01
N THR A 274 6.25 -3.01 -2.20
CA THR A 274 5.96 -1.89 -1.29
C THR A 274 4.76 -2.21 -0.40
N TYR A 275 4.91 -2.03 0.90
CA TYR A 275 3.85 -2.16 1.89
C TYR A 275 3.50 -0.82 2.51
N LEU A 276 2.21 -0.49 2.54
CA LEU A 276 1.66 0.63 3.29
C LEU A 276 0.70 0.12 4.35
N VAL A 277 1.12 0.24 5.61
CA VAL A 277 0.45 -0.33 6.76
C VAL A 277 0.08 0.76 7.75
N SER A 278 -1.20 0.82 8.11
CA SER A 278 -1.69 1.60 9.25
C SER A 278 -2.20 0.65 10.32
N GLN A 279 -1.60 0.69 11.50
CA GLN A 279 -1.89 -0.24 12.59
C GLN A 279 -2.50 0.47 13.80
N GLY A 280 -3.35 -0.25 14.54
CA GLY A 280 -4.19 0.34 15.57
C GLY A 280 -3.45 0.84 16.81
N GLY A 281 -2.56 0.06 17.42
CA GLY A 281 -2.06 0.43 18.76
C GLY A 281 -3.24 0.73 19.71
N ASP A 282 -3.23 1.87 20.39
CA ASP A 282 -4.35 2.36 21.23
C ASP A 282 -5.44 3.13 20.46
N VAL A 283 -5.37 3.18 19.12
CA VAL A 283 -6.25 3.99 18.25
C VAL A 283 -6.63 3.23 16.96
N THR A 284 -7.34 3.88 16.02
CA THR A 284 -8.15 3.17 15.00
C THR A 284 -7.42 2.54 13.80
N GLY A 285 -6.11 2.77 13.61
CA GLY A 285 -5.35 2.18 12.48
C GLY A 285 -5.86 2.57 11.08
N GLN A 286 -6.59 3.69 10.95
CA GLN A 286 -7.29 4.08 9.72
C GLN A 286 -6.41 4.71 8.66
N ILE A 287 -6.74 4.46 7.39
CA ILE A 287 -6.19 5.20 6.25
C ILE A 287 -7.27 6.10 5.63
N GLY A 288 -6.98 7.39 5.58
CA GLY A 288 -7.81 8.40 4.94
C GLY A 288 -7.70 8.35 3.42
N TYR A 289 -6.50 8.59 2.90
CA TYR A 289 -6.21 8.60 1.46
C TYR A 289 -4.92 7.86 1.15
N VAL A 290 -4.98 6.98 0.16
CA VAL A 290 -3.82 6.46 -0.58
C VAL A 290 -3.91 6.98 -2.00
N ARG A 291 -2.87 7.68 -2.46
CA ARG A 291 -2.84 8.28 -3.79
C ARG A 291 -1.50 8.02 -4.49
N VAL A 292 -1.53 7.24 -5.56
CA VAL A 292 -0.38 7.06 -6.45
C VAL A 292 -0.65 7.79 -7.76
N GLY A 293 0.20 8.77 -8.06
CA GLY A 293 0.11 9.66 -9.22
C GLY A 293 0.09 8.92 -10.55
N GLY A 294 1.12 8.11 -10.73
CA GLY A 294 1.45 7.31 -11.90
C GLY A 294 1.25 5.84 -11.62
N ASP A 295 2.18 5.03 -12.10
CA ASP A 295 2.06 3.58 -12.09
C ASP A 295 2.27 3.03 -10.67
N ALA A 296 1.60 1.92 -10.37
CA ALA A 296 1.74 1.20 -9.12
C ALA A 296 1.94 -0.29 -9.42
N THR A 297 3.12 -0.80 -9.06
CA THR A 297 3.45 -2.22 -9.22
C THR A 297 3.98 -2.86 -7.94
N ASN A 298 3.55 -4.10 -7.68
CA ASN A 298 3.83 -4.84 -6.45
C ASN A 298 3.54 -4.04 -5.17
N PHE A 299 2.35 -3.43 -5.11
CA PHE A 299 1.96 -2.53 -4.03
C PHE A 299 0.86 -3.14 -3.17
N THR A 300 1.13 -3.32 -1.89
CA THR A 300 0.18 -3.87 -0.91
C THR A 300 -0.17 -2.80 0.12
N THR A 301 -1.46 -2.54 0.34
CA THR A 301 -1.93 -1.66 1.41
C THR A 301 -3.00 -2.32 2.26
N PHE A 302 -2.91 -2.11 3.57
CA PHE A 302 -3.93 -2.56 4.50
C PHE A 302 -3.96 -1.73 5.78
N ALA A 303 -5.13 -1.78 6.43
CA ALA A 303 -5.36 -1.23 7.77
C ALA A 303 -5.60 -2.39 8.74
N THR A 304 -5.09 -2.29 9.95
CA THR A 304 -5.34 -3.27 11.03
C THR A 304 -5.63 -2.58 12.35
N ALA A 305 -6.53 -3.15 13.14
CA ALA A 305 -6.93 -2.62 14.45
C ALA A 305 -5.91 -2.92 15.56
N SER A 306 -4.96 -3.80 15.33
CA SER A 306 -3.91 -4.19 16.28
C SER A 306 -2.52 -3.95 15.68
N SER A 307 -1.49 -4.08 16.51
CA SER A 307 -0.11 -4.03 16.04
C SER A 307 0.21 -5.24 15.16
N ILE A 308 1.07 -5.07 14.14
CA ILE A 308 1.60 -6.19 13.36
C ILE A 308 2.50 -7.12 14.19
N PHE A 309 2.94 -6.67 15.37
CA PHE A 309 3.82 -7.41 16.28
C PHE A 309 3.11 -8.14 17.41
N THR A 310 1.81 -7.90 17.64
CA THR A 310 1.08 -8.48 18.78
C THR A 310 -0.11 -9.30 18.34
N SER A 311 -0.36 -10.42 19.02
CA SER A 311 -1.48 -11.34 18.74
C SER A 311 -2.80 -10.92 19.39
N GLY A 312 -2.88 -9.70 19.93
CA GLY A 312 -4.09 -9.20 20.58
C GLY A 312 -5.15 -8.85 19.54
N ALA A 313 -6.36 -9.37 19.70
CA ALA A 313 -7.52 -8.76 19.04
C ALA A 313 -7.61 -7.34 19.58
N GLY A 314 -7.17 -6.34 18.80
CA GLY A 314 -7.46 -4.96 19.12
C GLY A 314 -8.97 -4.85 19.32
N ASP A 315 -9.38 -4.12 20.36
CA ASP A 315 -10.79 -3.76 20.54
C ASP A 315 -11.34 -3.24 19.21
N THR A 316 -12.64 -3.47 18.98
CA THR A 316 -13.40 -3.18 17.75
C THR A 316 -13.26 -1.73 17.27
N LEU A 317 -12.09 -1.42 16.72
CA LEU A 317 -11.78 -0.18 16.04
C LEU A 317 -12.05 -0.40 14.56
N ASP A 318 -12.23 0.67 13.81
CA ASP A 318 -12.73 0.69 12.43
C ASP A 318 -11.56 0.80 11.43
N PRO A 319 -10.74 -0.26 11.16
CA PRO A 319 -9.60 -0.21 10.25
C PRO A 319 -10.07 -0.16 8.80
N LYS A 320 -10.47 1.04 8.38
CA LYS A 320 -10.92 1.32 7.02
C LYS A 320 -9.84 2.00 6.21
N ILE A 321 -9.94 1.81 4.89
CA ILE A 321 -9.17 2.56 3.90
C ILE A 321 -10.19 3.36 3.10
N THR A 322 -10.38 4.62 3.47
CA THR A 322 -11.52 5.41 2.97
C THR A 322 -11.40 5.67 1.48
N ASN A 323 -10.22 6.09 1.02
CA ASN A 323 -9.97 6.42 -0.38
C ASN A 323 -8.68 5.76 -0.87
N PHE A 324 -8.74 5.06 -2.00
CA PHE A 324 -7.61 4.44 -2.67
C PHE A 324 -7.62 4.82 -4.16
N MET A 325 -6.56 5.46 -4.63
CA MET A 325 -6.49 6.01 -5.98
C MET A 325 -5.14 5.73 -6.62
N VAL A 326 -5.14 5.11 -7.80
CA VAL A 326 -3.95 4.97 -8.66
C VAL A 326 -4.26 5.60 -10.00
N GLY A 327 -3.47 6.60 -10.43
CA GLY A 327 -3.70 7.34 -11.66
C GLY A 327 -3.12 6.68 -12.92
N GLY A 328 -2.04 5.91 -12.78
CA GLY A 328 -1.37 5.20 -13.85
C GLY A 328 -1.82 3.75 -14.02
N GLU A 329 -0.92 2.93 -14.57
CA GLU A 329 -1.08 1.50 -14.72
C GLU A 329 -0.95 0.79 -13.37
N THR A 330 -1.80 -0.20 -13.14
CA THR A 330 -1.66 -1.09 -12.00
C THR A 330 -1.14 -2.42 -12.49
N ASN A 331 -0.24 -3.05 -11.73
CA ASN A 331 0.12 -4.45 -11.94
C ASN A 331 0.54 -5.06 -10.60
N ASN A 332 -0.18 -6.05 -10.11
CA ASN A 332 0.03 -6.64 -8.78
C ASN A 332 -0.19 -5.59 -7.67
N VAL A 333 -1.44 -5.15 -7.53
CA VAL A 333 -1.84 -4.19 -6.49
C VAL A 333 -2.85 -4.85 -5.56
N MET A 334 -2.64 -4.71 -4.25
CA MET A 334 -3.50 -5.32 -3.25
C MET A 334 -4.00 -4.31 -2.23
N LEU A 335 -5.31 -4.33 -1.99
CA LEU A 335 -6.01 -3.51 -1.01
C LEU A 335 -6.78 -4.44 -0.05
N ILE A 336 -6.45 -4.40 1.25
CA ILE A 336 -7.21 -5.11 2.28
C ILE A 336 -7.75 -4.11 3.30
N ALA A 337 -9.07 -3.92 3.31
CA ALA A 337 -9.75 -2.92 4.12
C ALA A 337 -10.80 -3.59 5.04
N PRO A 338 -10.40 -4.07 6.24
CA PRO A 338 -11.27 -4.88 7.08
C PRO A 338 -12.57 -4.20 7.52
N ALA A 339 -12.60 -2.87 7.60
CA ALA A 339 -13.81 -2.12 7.91
C ALA A 339 -14.45 -1.39 6.71
N GLY A 340 -13.89 -1.54 5.51
CA GLY A 340 -14.48 -1.02 4.28
C GLY A 340 -13.66 0.06 3.57
N SER A 341 -14.14 0.41 2.38
CA SER A 341 -13.65 1.50 1.56
C SER A 341 -14.81 2.31 0.98
N ARG A 342 -14.62 3.61 0.81
CA ARG A 342 -15.60 4.47 0.15
C ARG A 342 -15.29 4.58 -1.33
N ASP A 343 -14.14 5.16 -1.66
CA ASP A 343 -13.77 5.48 -3.04
C ASP A 343 -12.51 4.71 -3.43
N VAL A 344 -12.65 3.76 -4.35
CA VAL A 344 -11.53 3.00 -4.93
C VAL A 344 -11.49 3.27 -6.44
N SER A 345 -10.37 3.77 -6.94
CA SER A 345 -10.31 4.23 -8.33
C SER A 345 -8.98 3.97 -9.03
N PHE A 346 -9.09 3.60 -10.31
CA PHE A 346 -7.98 3.22 -11.18
C PHE A 346 -8.02 3.99 -12.51
N GLY A 347 -7.01 4.83 -12.74
CA GLY A 347 -6.93 5.73 -13.88
C GLY A 347 -6.69 5.02 -15.22
N ARG A 348 -5.86 3.98 -15.27
CA ARG A 348 -5.64 3.16 -16.49
C ARG A 348 -6.23 1.75 -16.42
N GLY A 349 -7.10 1.49 -15.45
CA GLY A 349 -7.73 0.18 -15.25
C GLY A 349 -7.01 -0.68 -14.22
N MET A 350 -7.60 -1.84 -13.96
CA MET A 350 -7.12 -2.83 -13.00
C MET A 350 -6.42 -3.96 -13.76
N ASP A 351 -5.15 -4.21 -13.47
CA ASP A 351 -4.45 -5.41 -13.93
C ASP A 351 -3.77 -6.10 -12.74
N ASN A 352 -4.09 -7.38 -12.55
CA ASN A 352 -3.69 -8.19 -11.39
C ASN A 352 -3.97 -7.47 -10.04
N VAL A 353 -5.17 -6.88 -9.91
CA VAL A 353 -5.57 -6.16 -8.68
C VAL A 353 -6.37 -7.08 -7.77
N VAL A 354 -6.02 -7.12 -6.49
CA VAL A 354 -6.76 -7.84 -5.44
C VAL A 354 -7.34 -6.84 -4.44
N ILE A 355 -8.66 -6.86 -4.25
CA ILE A 355 -9.36 -6.02 -3.27
C ILE A 355 -10.18 -6.90 -2.35
N ASN A 356 -9.86 -6.92 -1.06
CA ASN A 356 -10.64 -7.60 -0.04
C ASN A 356 -11.14 -6.56 0.97
N SER A 357 -12.45 -6.34 1.03
CA SER A 357 -13.03 -5.27 1.83
C SER A 357 -14.33 -5.69 2.53
N HIS A 358 -14.74 -4.98 3.58
CA HIS A 358 -16.08 -5.18 4.15
C HIS A 358 -17.18 -4.63 3.23
N VAL A 359 -17.01 -3.40 2.75
CA VAL A 359 -17.91 -2.67 1.85
C VAL A 359 -17.09 -1.84 0.87
N ILE A 360 -17.63 -1.59 -0.31
CA ILE A 360 -17.09 -0.59 -1.23
C ILE A 360 -18.25 0.25 -1.79
N ASP A 361 -18.24 1.55 -1.51
CA ASP A 361 -19.29 2.45 -2.00
C ASP A 361 -19.11 2.70 -3.51
N HIS A 362 -17.88 3.01 -3.94
CA HIS A 362 -17.53 3.27 -5.34
C HIS A 362 -16.24 2.55 -5.74
N LEU A 363 -16.31 1.74 -6.79
CA LEU A 363 -15.16 1.11 -7.44
C LEU A 363 -15.15 1.49 -8.92
N HIS A 364 -14.22 2.34 -9.33
CA HIS A 364 -14.17 2.88 -10.69
C HIS A 364 -12.85 2.57 -11.39
N ALA A 365 -12.93 2.18 -12.66
CA ALA A 365 -11.78 2.01 -13.53
C ALA A 365 -12.08 2.60 -14.91
N ASN A 366 -11.24 3.51 -15.42
CA ASN A 366 -11.49 4.13 -16.74
C ASN A 366 -11.39 3.14 -17.90
N ARG A 367 -10.58 2.10 -17.74
CA ARG A 367 -10.52 0.95 -18.65
C ARG A 367 -11.32 -0.18 -18.01
N GLY A 368 -10.83 -1.40 -18.15
CA GLY A 368 -11.41 -2.60 -17.62
C GLY A 368 -10.70 -3.11 -16.38
N ALA A 369 -10.99 -4.36 -16.07
CA ALA A 369 -10.25 -5.15 -15.12
C ALA A 369 -9.79 -6.45 -15.79
N VAL A 370 -8.51 -6.77 -15.64
CA VAL A 370 -7.87 -7.97 -16.19
C VAL A 370 -7.25 -8.74 -15.03
N ASN A 371 -7.48 -10.05 -14.97
CA ASN A 371 -6.92 -10.95 -13.94
C ASN A 371 -7.13 -10.43 -12.50
N SER A 372 -8.20 -9.68 -12.25
CA SER A 372 -8.40 -8.95 -11.01
C SER A 372 -9.46 -9.62 -10.15
N LYS A 373 -9.30 -9.54 -8.83
CA LYS A 373 -10.20 -10.14 -7.85
C LYS A 373 -10.69 -9.08 -6.88
N VAL A 374 -12.00 -8.93 -6.76
CA VAL A 374 -12.67 -8.02 -5.84
C VAL A 374 -13.62 -8.84 -5.00
N THR A 375 -13.39 -8.88 -3.69
CA THR A 375 -14.24 -9.56 -2.73
C THR A 375 -14.68 -8.57 -1.66
N VAL A 376 -16.00 -8.39 -1.55
CA VAL A 376 -16.62 -7.63 -0.48
C VAL A 376 -17.50 -8.51 0.40
N SER A 377 -17.41 -8.31 1.71
CA SER A 377 -18.26 -9.07 2.61
C SER A 377 -19.71 -8.65 2.50
N ARG A 378 -20.03 -7.36 2.50
CA ARG A 378 -21.39 -6.87 2.31
C ARG A 378 -21.63 -6.42 0.88
N THR A 379 -21.51 -5.14 0.58
CA THR A 379 -22.04 -4.57 -0.67
C THR A 379 -20.93 -3.93 -1.49
N LEU A 380 -21.06 -4.05 -2.81
CA LEU A 380 -20.38 -3.24 -3.82
C LEU A 380 -21.41 -2.31 -4.45
N ASP A 381 -21.55 -1.11 -3.90
CA ASP A 381 -22.70 -0.25 -4.22
C ASP A 381 -22.63 0.30 -5.64
N ASN A 382 -21.44 0.68 -6.12
CA ASN A 382 -21.27 1.29 -7.44
C ASN A 382 -19.96 0.85 -8.12
N LEU A 383 -20.05 -0.19 -8.94
CA LEU A 383 -18.97 -0.61 -9.83
C LEU A 383 -19.12 0.06 -11.20
N LYS A 384 -18.07 0.74 -11.67
CA LYS A 384 -17.99 1.27 -13.05
C LYS A 384 -16.68 0.90 -13.71
N LEU A 385 -16.77 0.21 -14.84
CA LEU A 385 -15.65 -0.13 -15.70
C LEU A 385 -15.87 0.53 -17.07
N GLY A 386 -14.90 1.30 -17.53
CA GLY A 386 -14.92 1.91 -18.86
C GLY A 386 -14.40 1.02 -19.99
N GLY A 387 -14.06 -0.24 -19.69
CA GLY A 387 -13.62 -1.25 -20.65
C GLY A 387 -13.98 -2.67 -20.18
N ASP A 388 -13.27 -3.66 -20.71
CA ASP A 388 -13.62 -5.08 -20.55
C ASP A 388 -13.37 -5.61 -19.12
N LEU A 389 -14.19 -6.56 -18.70
CA LEU A 389 -13.92 -7.39 -17.52
C LEU A 389 -13.42 -8.75 -18.02
N VAL A 390 -12.12 -9.04 -17.84
CA VAL A 390 -11.45 -10.22 -18.41
C VAL A 390 -10.79 -11.03 -17.32
N ASN A 391 -11.00 -12.35 -17.29
CA ASN A 391 -10.37 -13.28 -16.34
C ASN A 391 -10.49 -12.83 -14.88
N SER A 392 -11.61 -12.18 -14.52
CA SER A 392 -11.73 -11.44 -13.27
C SER A 392 -12.92 -11.91 -12.43
N PHE A 393 -12.79 -11.77 -11.12
CA PHE A 393 -13.79 -12.18 -10.14
C PHE A 393 -14.27 -10.98 -9.34
N ILE A 394 -15.57 -10.66 -9.40
CA ILE A 394 -16.19 -9.57 -8.63
C ILE A 394 -17.29 -10.15 -7.75
N GLN A 395 -17.08 -10.11 -6.43
CA GLN A 395 -17.84 -10.93 -5.50
C GLN A 395 -18.29 -10.12 -4.29
N SER A 396 -19.54 -10.30 -3.88
CA SER A 396 -20.16 -9.64 -2.74
C SER A 396 -20.96 -10.64 -1.88
N GLY A 397 -21.08 -10.38 -0.58
CA GLY A 397 -21.85 -11.27 0.30
C GLY A 397 -21.06 -12.48 0.80
N TYR A 398 -19.73 -12.39 0.90
CA TYR A 398 -18.85 -13.49 1.32
C TYR A 398 -18.11 -13.20 2.62
N SER A 399 -18.16 -14.14 3.56
CA SER A 399 -17.38 -14.09 4.79
C SER A 399 -15.89 -14.07 4.46
N GLN A 400 -15.19 -13.09 5.01
CA GLN A 400 -13.76 -12.91 4.84
C GLN A 400 -13.12 -12.75 6.22
N SER A 401 -12.01 -13.46 6.43
CA SER A 401 -11.16 -13.20 7.59
C SER A 401 -10.18 -12.07 7.24
N LEU A 402 -10.70 -10.87 7.00
CA LEU A 402 -9.95 -9.72 6.43
C LEU A 402 -8.70 -9.39 7.23
N THR A 403 -8.80 -9.39 8.56
CA THR A 403 -7.65 -9.16 9.44
C THR A 403 -6.58 -10.23 9.25
N SER A 404 -6.95 -11.52 9.23
CA SER A 404 -5.98 -12.61 9.02
C SER A 404 -5.43 -12.69 7.60
N GLN A 405 -6.19 -12.19 6.62
CA GLN A 405 -5.74 -12.06 5.24
C GLN A 405 -4.72 -10.93 5.08
N ALA A 406 -4.88 -9.82 5.81
CA ALA A 406 -3.87 -8.77 5.88
C ALA A 406 -2.62 -9.26 6.61
N VAL A 407 -2.80 -9.75 7.84
CA VAL A 407 -1.73 -10.18 8.76
C VAL A 407 -2.19 -11.39 9.55
N SER A 408 -1.44 -12.50 9.54
CA SER A 408 -1.67 -13.61 10.47
C SER A 408 -0.61 -13.62 11.57
N TYR A 409 -1.07 -13.64 12.82
CA TYR A 409 -0.24 -13.45 14.01
C TYR A 409 0.59 -14.68 14.42
N SER A 410 0.28 -15.87 13.92
CA SER A 410 1.04 -17.10 14.18
C SER A 410 1.72 -17.59 12.91
N THR A 411 3.06 -17.45 12.87
CA THR A 411 4.01 -18.03 11.88
C THR A 411 3.53 -18.03 10.42
N GLY A 412 3.88 -16.97 9.69
CA GLY A 412 4.00 -17.00 8.22
C GLY A 412 2.70 -16.92 7.43
N GLY A 413 1.65 -16.28 7.96
CA GLY A 413 0.37 -16.10 7.26
C GLY A 413 0.02 -14.65 6.89
N GLY A 414 -0.82 -14.48 5.88
CA GLY A 414 -1.33 -13.19 5.40
C GLY A 414 -0.50 -12.53 4.29
N ALA A 415 -1.10 -11.60 3.57
CA ALA A 415 -0.51 -10.87 2.45
C ALA A 415 0.76 -10.12 2.83
N PHE A 416 0.82 -9.61 4.06
CA PHE A 416 2.01 -8.99 4.61
C PHE A 416 3.22 -9.94 4.55
N ASN A 417 3.05 -11.19 4.96
CA ASN A 417 4.11 -12.19 5.00
C ASN A 417 4.29 -12.97 3.68
N GLY A 418 3.87 -12.40 2.55
CA GLY A 418 4.00 -13.02 1.24
C GLY A 418 2.99 -14.13 0.95
N VAL A 419 1.95 -14.31 1.78
CA VAL A 419 0.91 -15.31 1.51
C VAL A 419 -0.21 -14.67 0.71
N ALA A 420 -0.48 -15.20 -0.49
CA ALA A 420 -1.60 -14.72 -1.29
C ALA A 420 -2.91 -14.83 -0.49
N PRO A 421 -3.77 -13.79 -0.47
CA PRO A 421 -5.08 -13.87 0.13
C PRO A 421 -5.80 -15.10 -0.43
N ARG A 422 -6.46 -15.86 0.45
CA ARG A 422 -7.25 -17.01 0.02
C ARG A 422 -8.24 -16.52 -1.02
N ALA A 423 -8.05 -17.01 -2.23
CA ALA A 423 -8.96 -16.71 -3.30
C ALA A 423 -10.21 -17.58 -3.11
N ILE A 424 -11.36 -16.99 -3.38
CA ILE A 424 -12.66 -17.65 -3.23
C ILE A 424 -12.82 -18.82 -4.22
N ASP A 425 -12.05 -18.82 -5.30
CA ASP A 425 -11.98 -19.88 -6.31
C ASP A 425 -11.23 -21.15 -5.84
N ASN A 426 -10.52 -21.13 -4.70
CA ASN A 426 -9.67 -22.24 -4.22
C ASN A 426 -9.90 -22.59 -2.72
N ARG A 427 -11.16 -22.77 -2.31
CA ARG A 427 -11.52 -22.90 -0.89
C ARG A 427 -11.39 -24.34 -0.36
N THR A 428 -10.30 -24.61 0.38
CA THR A 428 -10.22 -25.72 1.35
C THR A 428 -10.77 -25.29 2.71
N PHE A 429 -11.51 -26.22 3.34
CA PHE A 429 -12.32 -26.03 4.54
C PHE A 429 -11.50 -25.62 5.78
N ASN A 430 -12.16 -24.94 6.74
CA ASN A 430 -11.62 -24.68 8.07
C ASN A 430 -12.33 -25.61 9.07
N ASP A 431 -11.61 -26.57 9.64
CA ASP A 431 -12.14 -27.70 10.44
C ASP A 431 -12.63 -27.34 11.85
N PHE A 432 -12.97 -26.08 12.13
CA PHE A 432 -13.49 -25.75 13.46
C PHE A 432 -14.99 -26.10 13.55
N ALA A 433 -15.27 -27.22 14.23
CA ALA A 433 -16.56 -27.70 14.74
C ALA A 433 -17.45 -28.57 13.83
N GLY A 434 -16.89 -29.35 12.90
CA GLY A 434 -17.61 -30.49 12.28
C GLY A 434 -18.91 -30.15 11.55
N GLN A 435 -19.14 -28.87 11.21
CA GLN A 435 -20.23 -28.40 10.37
C GLN A 435 -19.71 -27.36 9.39
N SER A 436 -19.96 -27.58 8.10
CA SER A 436 -19.74 -26.61 7.03
C SER A 436 -20.64 -25.41 7.24
N LEU A 437 -20.07 -24.25 7.58
CA LEU A 437 -20.79 -22.98 7.50
C LEU A 437 -20.58 -22.39 6.10
N PRO A 438 -21.66 -22.06 5.37
CA PRO A 438 -21.53 -21.46 4.05
C PRO A 438 -20.68 -20.19 4.12
N SER A 439 -19.80 -20.08 3.15
CA SER A 439 -18.93 -18.92 3.02
C SER A 439 -19.69 -17.68 2.53
N ALA A 440 -20.86 -17.87 1.93
CA ALA A 440 -21.81 -16.83 1.60
C ALA A 440 -22.65 -16.44 2.84
N HIS A 441 -22.93 -15.15 3.02
CA HIS A 441 -23.86 -14.66 4.03
C HIS A 441 -24.92 -13.72 3.43
N GLY A 442 -26.04 -13.54 4.12
CA GLY A 442 -27.16 -12.75 3.61
C GLY A 442 -26.83 -11.26 3.53
N GLY A 443 -27.32 -10.59 2.48
CA GLY A 443 -27.30 -9.12 2.37
C GLY A 443 -26.26 -8.53 1.40
N GLY A 444 -25.62 -9.33 0.55
CA GLY A 444 -24.77 -8.80 -0.50
C GLY A 444 -25.54 -8.12 -1.64
N GLY A 445 -24.87 -7.25 -2.38
CA GLY A 445 -25.42 -6.53 -3.53
C GLY A 445 -24.32 -5.98 -4.43
N ILE A 446 -24.56 -5.98 -5.75
CA ILE A 446 -23.69 -5.35 -6.74
C ILE A 446 -24.55 -4.50 -7.68
N ASN A 447 -24.19 -3.22 -7.85
CA ASN A 447 -24.65 -2.43 -8.99
C ASN A 447 -23.47 -2.13 -9.92
N ALA A 448 -23.52 -2.64 -11.15
CA ALA A 448 -22.42 -2.60 -12.10
C ALA A 448 -22.79 -1.84 -13.38
N GLN A 449 -21.82 -1.10 -13.91
CA GLN A 449 -21.84 -0.46 -15.21
C GLN A 449 -20.54 -0.81 -15.93
N ILE A 450 -20.61 -1.57 -17.02
CA ILE A 450 -19.43 -2.08 -17.74
C ILE A 450 -19.57 -1.67 -19.21
N ALA A 451 -18.70 -0.77 -19.66
CA ALA A 451 -18.69 -0.29 -21.04
C ALA A 451 -18.04 -1.28 -22.02
N GLY A 452 -17.29 -2.27 -21.53
CA GLY A 452 -16.72 -3.35 -22.33
C GLY A 452 -17.51 -4.66 -22.28
N SER A 453 -16.86 -5.71 -22.79
CA SER A 453 -17.33 -7.09 -22.72
C SER A 453 -16.97 -7.73 -21.38
N VAL A 454 -17.70 -8.78 -21.01
CA VAL A 454 -17.41 -9.61 -19.83
C VAL A 454 -16.94 -10.97 -20.34
N VAL A 455 -15.64 -11.21 -20.26
CA VAL A 455 -14.99 -12.40 -20.82
C VAL A 455 -14.33 -13.21 -19.71
N ASN A 456 -14.61 -14.51 -19.65
CA ASN A 456 -14.06 -15.45 -18.67
C ASN A 456 -14.06 -14.87 -17.24
N SER A 457 -15.16 -14.25 -16.85
CA SER A 457 -15.27 -13.51 -15.60
C SER A 457 -16.53 -13.86 -14.84
N VAL A 458 -16.44 -13.81 -13.52
CA VAL A 458 -17.55 -14.17 -12.62
C VAL A 458 -17.92 -12.98 -11.76
N VAL A 459 -19.18 -12.58 -11.82
CA VAL A 459 -19.78 -11.58 -10.93
C VAL A 459 -20.82 -12.28 -10.05
N SER A 460 -20.56 -12.42 -8.74
CA SER A 460 -21.40 -13.25 -7.86
C SER A 460 -21.78 -12.57 -6.54
N VAL A 461 -23.00 -12.86 -6.06
CA VAL A 461 -23.52 -12.29 -4.80
C VAL A 461 -24.21 -13.32 -3.92
N SER A 462 -23.69 -13.54 -2.71
CA SER A 462 -24.31 -14.38 -1.67
C SER A 462 -24.75 -15.77 -2.17
N VAL A 463 -23.96 -16.36 -3.07
CA VAL A 463 -24.14 -17.73 -3.58
C VAL A 463 -22.91 -18.53 -3.21
N ASP A 464 -23.09 -19.66 -2.52
CA ASP A 464 -22.00 -20.60 -2.29
C ASP A 464 -21.86 -21.54 -3.50
N PRO A 465 -20.74 -21.52 -4.25
CA PRO A 465 -20.62 -22.31 -5.47
C PRO A 465 -20.27 -23.79 -5.25
N ASP A 466 -19.94 -24.22 -4.02
CA ASP A 466 -19.66 -25.64 -3.70
C ASP A 466 -19.71 -25.92 -2.18
N PRO A 467 -20.80 -26.53 -1.65
CA PRO A 467 -20.88 -26.98 -0.26
C PRO A 467 -20.23 -28.34 -0.03
N SER A 468 -19.70 -29.01 -1.07
CA SER A 468 -19.42 -30.44 -1.11
C SER A 468 -17.93 -30.82 -1.11
N GLY A 469 -17.07 -30.12 -0.37
CA GLY A 469 -15.70 -30.59 -0.13
C GLY A 469 -15.58 -31.87 0.72
N ILE A 470 -16.56 -32.78 0.63
CA ILE A 470 -16.47 -34.14 1.12
C ILE A 470 -15.93 -34.98 -0.04
N ASN A 471 -14.74 -35.55 0.15
CA ASN A 471 -14.15 -36.58 -0.72
C ASN A 471 -14.89 -37.94 -0.60
N ASP A 472 -16.22 -37.95 -0.53
CA ASP A 472 -17.00 -39.20 -0.58
C ASP A 472 -17.94 -39.17 -1.79
N PRO A 473 -17.64 -39.95 -2.85
CA PRO A 473 -18.51 -40.05 -4.01
C PRO A 473 -19.82 -40.76 -3.62
N GLY A 474 -20.95 -40.07 -3.73
CA GLY A 474 -22.29 -40.68 -3.68
C GLY A 474 -23.33 -40.03 -2.75
N GLU A 475 -22.99 -39.06 -1.90
CA GLU A 475 -23.97 -38.54 -0.92
C GLU A 475 -25.04 -37.59 -1.50
N PHE A 476 -24.97 -37.33 -2.81
CA PHE A 476 -25.58 -36.15 -3.42
C PHE A 476 -26.02 -36.34 -4.88
N GLU A 477 -26.05 -37.58 -5.38
CA GLU A 477 -26.19 -37.94 -6.81
C GLU A 477 -27.60 -37.91 -7.41
N GLN A 478 -28.67 -37.53 -6.69
CA GLN A 478 -30.05 -37.75 -7.19
C GLN A 478 -30.94 -36.51 -7.35
N VAL A 479 -30.44 -35.38 -7.88
CA VAL A 479 -31.30 -34.23 -8.23
C VAL A 479 -30.89 -33.57 -9.55
N THR A 480 -31.84 -33.43 -10.49
CA THR A 480 -31.64 -33.07 -11.92
C THR A 480 -32.16 -31.68 -12.32
N THR A 481 -32.13 -30.68 -11.43
CA THR A 481 -32.85 -29.41 -11.70
C THR A 481 -31.98 -28.25 -12.20
N LYS A 482 -32.36 -27.68 -13.35
CA LYS A 482 -31.84 -26.48 -14.07
C LYS A 482 -31.75 -25.15 -13.29
N ARG A 483 -31.91 -25.12 -11.97
CA ARG A 483 -32.17 -23.86 -11.22
C ARG A 483 -30.95 -23.19 -10.58
N PHE A 484 -29.76 -23.79 -10.61
CA PHE A 484 -28.59 -23.22 -9.92
C PHE A 484 -27.32 -23.41 -10.75
N PRO A 485 -26.73 -22.31 -11.29
CA PRO A 485 -25.62 -22.37 -12.25
C PRO A 485 -24.22 -22.49 -11.63
N PHE A 486 -24.10 -22.52 -10.31
CA PHE A 486 -22.89 -23.03 -9.67
C PHE A 486 -23.22 -24.41 -9.11
N GLY A 487 -22.30 -25.37 -9.25
CA GLY A 487 -22.29 -26.64 -8.52
C GLY A 487 -23.56 -27.49 -8.58
N ALA A 488 -23.57 -28.57 -7.80
CA ALA A 488 -24.71 -29.46 -7.66
C ALA A 488 -25.91 -28.73 -6.99
N PRO A 489 -27.14 -29.25 -7.06
CA PRO A 489 -28.35 -28.63 -6.48
C PRO A 489 -28.33 -28.32 -4.97
N GLN A 490 -27.22 -28.61 -4.28
CA GLN A 490 -27.03 -28.41 -2.84
C GLN A 490 -26.43 -27.04 -2.48
N ASN A 491 -26.01 -26.26 -3.47
CA ASN A 491 -25.39 -24.94 -3.28
C ASN A 491 -26.29 -23.99 -2.47
N ILE A 492 -25.76 -23.45 -1.36
CA ILE A 492 -26.51 -22.56 -0.48
C ILE A 492 -26.63 -21.17 -1.12
N VAL A 493 -27.85 -20.85 -1.59
CA VAL A 493 -28.21 -19.52 -2.07
C VAL A 493 -29.00 -18.79 -1.01
N LEU A 494 -28.48 -17.64 -0.56
CA LEU A 494 -29.11 -16.90 0.53
C LEU A 494 -30.18 -15.92 0.02
N PRO A 495 -31.26 -15.71 0.77
CA PRO A 495 -32.50 -15.15 0.24
C PRO A 495 -32.48 -13.65 -0.14
N ARG A 496 -31.33 -12.96 -0.04
CA ARG A 496 -31.24 -11.49 -0.15
C ARG A 496 -30.23 -10.97 -1.19
N GLY A 497 -29.43 -11.81 -1.83
CA GLY A 497 -28.43 -11.35 -2.81
C GLY A 497 -29.05 -10.79 -4.10
N TYR A 498 -28.53 -9.67 -4.59
CA TYR A 498 -28.97 -9.08 -5.86
C TYR A 498 -27.82 -8.53 -6.70
N ILE A 499 -27.98 -8.57 -8.02
CA ILE A 499 -27.12 -7.94 -9.01
C ILE A 499 -27.98 -7.10 -9.95
N SER A 500 -27.63 -5.83 -10.11
CA SER A 500 -28.11 -4.97 -11.19
C SER A 500 -26.93 -4.56 -12.05
N ALA A 501 -26.93 -4.93 -13.33
CA ALA A 501 -25.84 -4.62 -14.24
C ALA A 501 -26.35 -3.97 -15.52
N LYS A 502 -25.62 -2.93 -15.97
CA LYS A 502 -25.73 -2.39 -17.33
C LYS A 502 -24.43 -2.70 -18.07
N ILE A 503 -24.53 -3.39 -19.20
CA ILE A 503 -23.37 -3.81 -20.00
C ILE A 503 -23.53 -3.34 -21.46
N GLU A 504 -22.43 -2.90 -22.07
CA GLU A 504 -22.43 -2.51 -23.49
C GLU A 504 -21.91 -3.63 -24.38
N GLY A 505 -20.82 -4.30 -24.00
CA GLY A 505 -20.20 -5.39 -24.75
C GLY A 505 -20.85 -6.75 -24.55
N GLU A 506 -20.26 -7.79 -25.14
CA GLU A 506 -20.75 -9.17 -25.07
C GLU A 506 -20.35 -9.89 -23.79
N ILE A 507 -21.08 -10.95 -23.44
CA ILE A 507 -20.70 -11.86 -22.36
C ILE A 507 -20.19 -13.14 -23.01
N ASP A 508 -18.96 -13.54 -22.69
CA ASP A 508 -18.37 -14.80 -23.14
C ASP A 508 -17.55 -15.47 -22.03
N ASN A 509 -18.14 -16.46 -21.40
CA ASN A 509 -17.55 -17.29 -20.35
C ASN A 509 -17.27 -18.72 -20.83
N SER A 510 -17.14 -18.96 -22.14
CA SER A 510 -16.85 -20.31 -22.66
C SER A 510 -15.56 -20.90 -22.08
N GLY A 511 -14.57 -20.06 -21.72
CA GLY A 511 -13.31 -20.49 -21.13
C GLY A 511 -13.39 -20.91 -19.65
N LEU A 512 -14.52 -20.66 -18.97
CA LEU A 512 -14.74 -21.05 -17.57
C LEU A 512 -15.72 -22.23 -17.40
N GLN A 513 -16.39 -22.66 -18.48
CA GLN A 513 -17.32 -23.78 -18.44
C GLN A 513 -16.59 -25.10 -18.12
N GLY A 514 -17.19 -25.93 -17.28
CA GLY A 514 -16.64 -27.22 -16.86
C GLY A 514 -15.46 -27.14 -15.88
N SER A 515 -15.08 -25.94 -15.42
CA SER A 515 -14.06 -25.74 -14.40
C SER A 515 -14.62 -25.02 -13.17
N ILE A 516 -14.84 -23.71 -13.28
CA ILE A 516 -15.36 -22.85 -12.22
C ILE A 516 -16.87 -22.64 -12.37
N VAL A 517 -17.38 -22.70 -13.59
CA VAL A 517 -18.82 -22.63 -13.92
C VAL A 517 -19.25 -23.98 -14.46
N SER A 518 -20.42 -24.48 -14.04
CA SER A 518 -20.95 -25.76 -14.55
C SER A 518 -21.09 -25.75 -16.07
N ALA A 519 -20.80 -26.88 -16.72
CA ALA A 519 -20.92 -27.03 -18.17
C ALA A 519 -22.37 -26.87 -18.68
N ASP A 520 -23.36 -27.01 -17.80
CA ASP A 520 -24.78 -26.83 -18.14
C ASP A 520 -25.23 -25.36 -18.17
N VAL A 521 -24.37 -24.44 -17.75
CA VAL A 521 -24.65 -22.99 -17.78
C VAL A 521 -24.28 -22.44 -19.14
N PRO A 522 -25.16 -21.67 -19.80
CA PRO A 522 -24.84 -20.99 -21.06
C PRO A 522 -23.55 -20.15 -20.97
N SER A 523 -22.74 -20.17 -22.03
CA SER A 523 -21.47 -19.44 -22.06
C SER A 523 -21.64 -17.93 -22.03
N ASP A 524 -22.83 -17.41 -22.33
CA ASP A 524 -23.18 -15.98 -22.24
C ASP A 524 -23.61 -15.55 -20.83
N THR A 525 -23.38 -16.37 -19.81
CA THR A 525 -23.74 -16.08 -18.42
C THR A 525 -22.51 -15.79 -17.55
N ALA A 526 -22.45 -14.58 -16.98
CA ALA A 526 -21.39 -14.15 -16.07
C ALA A 526 -21.87 -13.62 -14.70
N PHE A 527 -23.19 -13.48 -14.51
CA PHE A 527 -23.79 -12.85 -13.34
C PHE A 527 -24.61 -13.85 -12.54
N PHE A 528 -24.33 -13.95 -11.24
CA PHE A 528 -24.88 -15.00 -10.41
C PHE A 528 -25.33 -14.49 -9.03
N ALA A 529 -26.63 -14.46 -8.81
CA ALA A 529 -27.25 -14.09 -7.55
C ALA A 529 -28.67 -14.65 -7.48
N LYS A 530 -29.34 -14.51 -6.33
CA LYS A 530 -30.78 -14.83 -6.24
C LYS A 530 -31.62 -13.95 -7.18
N ARG A 531 -31.26 -12.68 -7.35
CA ARG A 531 -31.89 -11.76 -8.29
C ARG A 531 -30.83 -11.15 -9.19
N VAL A 532 -30.94 -11.39 -10.49
CA VAL A 532 -30.03 -10.85 -11.49
C VAL A 532 -30.86 -10.04 -12.49
N SER A 533 -30.48 -8.78 -12.71
CA SER A 533 -31.05 -7.91 -13.72
C SER A 533 -29.91 -7.34 -14.56
N VAL A 534 -29.73 -7.88 -15.76
CA VAL A 534 -28.72 -7.41 -16.72
C VAL A 534 -29.44 -6.68 -17.86
N VAL A 535 -29.04 -5.45 -18.14
CA VAL A 535 -29.57 -4.63 -19.23
C VAL A 535 -28.44 -4.32 -20.20
N LYS A 536 -28.66 -4.60 -21.48
CA LYS A 536 -27.75 -4.19 -22.55
C LYS A 536 -27.99 -2.71 -22.89
N GLY A 537 -26.91 -1.95 -23.07
CA GLY A 537 -26.97 -0.59 -23.61
C GLY A 537 -25.79 0.28 -23.18
N ALA A 538 -25.63 1.42 -23.87
CA ALA A 538 -24.49 2.32 -23.72
C ALA A 538 -24.19 2.68 -22.25
N VAL A 539 -22.95 2.48 -21.83
CA VAL A 539 -22.50 2.82 -20.47
C VAL A 539 -21.64 4.07 -20.53
N LEU A 540 -21.85 4.99 -19.59
CA LEU A 540 -20.95 6.13 -19.43
C LEU A 540 -19.71 5.65 -18.66
N PRO A 541 -18.52 5.63 -19.28
CA PRO A 541 -17.30 5.26 -18.58
C PRO A 541 -17.07 6.23 -17.41
N PRO A 542 -16.46 5.76 -16.31
CA PRO A 542 -16.11 6.67 -15.23
C PRO A 542 -15.07 7.69 -15.71
N LYS A 543 -15.00 8.83 -15.03
CA LYS A 543 -13.97 9.86 -15.25
C LYS A 543 -13.07 9.90 -14.03
N VAL A 544 -12.36 8.79 -13.80
CA VAL A 544 -11.30 8.71 -12.80
C VAL A 544 -10.14 9.59 -13.27
N ASP A 545 -9.54 10.35 -12.36
CA ASP A 545 -8.38 11.17 -12.72
C ASP A 545 -7.19 10.25 -13.05
N THR A 546 -6.48 10.55 -14.13
CA THR A 546 -5.29 9.80 -14.59
C THR A 546 -3.99 10.53 -14.29
N ALA A 547 -2.88 9.81 -14.35
CA ALA A 547 -1.54 10.35 -14.26
C ALA A 547 -1.21 11.31 -15.43
N PRO A 548 -0.53 12.44 -15.19
CA PRO A 548 -0.36 13.09 -13.89
C PRO A 548 -1.69 13.71 -13.45
N PHE A 549 -2.04 13.57 -12.17
CA PHE A 549 -3.31 14.09 -11.67
C PHE A 549 -3.45 15.60 -11.90
N SER A 550 -4.43 16.00 -12.72
CA SER A 550 -4.68 17.41 -13.05
C SER A 550 -5.31 18.22 -11.91
N ARG A 551 -5.92 17.56 -10.92
CA ARG A 551 -6.55 18.22 -9.76
C ARG A 551 -5.55 18.45 -8.63
N LYS A 552 -5.43 19.73 -8.24
CA LYS A 552 -4.73 20.15 -7.02
C LYS A 552 -5.37 19.47 -5.80
N LEU A 553 -4.54 19.01 -4.87
CA LEU A 553 -5.01 18.44 -3.61
C LEU A 553 -5.71 19.50 -2.78
N ASN A 554 -6.92 19.18 -2.33
CA ASN A 554 -7.57 19.93 -1.28
C ASN A 554 -7.05 19.39 0.05
N TYR A 555 -5.93 19.96 0.50
CA TYR A 555 -5.38 19.68 1.82
C TYR A 555 -6.39 20.03 2.91
N SER A 556 -6.50 19.18 3.94
CA SER A 556 -7.25 19.53 5.14
C SER A 556 -6.57 20.68 5.89
N LYS A 557 -7.27 21.32 6.84
CA LYS A 557 -6.70 22.45 7.61
C LYS A 557 -5.39 22.12 8.35
N ALA A 558 -5.16 20.86 8.71
CA ALA A 558 -3.92 20.39 9.33
C ALA A 558 -2.79 20.16 8.30
N GLN A 559 -3.13 20.12 7.02
CA GLN A 559 -2.26 19.93 5.87
C GLN A 559 -2.19 21.21 5.01
N ASP A 560 -2.79 22.32 5.45
CA ASP A 560 -2.73 23.61 4.75
C ASP A 560 -1.27 24.06 4.55
N ALA A 561 -0.40 23.67 5.48
CA ALA A 561 1.06 23.76 5.40
C ALA A 561 1.69 22.82 4.32
N LEU A 562 0.92 22.33 3.35
CA LEU A 562 1.43 21.56 2.20
C LEU A 562 0.88 22.09 0.87
N LYS A 563 0.03 23.13 0.91
CA LYS A 563 -0.50 23.81 -0.28
C LYS A 563 0.65 24.46 -1.07
N GLY A 564 0.82 24.06 -2.32
CA GLY A 564 1.81 24.64 -3.25
C GLY A 564 3.16 23.92 -3.29
N LEU A 565 3.43 22.96 -2.39
CA LEU A 565 4.69 22.23 -2.38
C LEU A 565 4.79 21.10 -3.42
N TRP A 566 3.76 20.88 -4.23
CA TRP A 566 3.78 19.88 -5.29
C TRP A 566 4.54 20.39 -6.51
N HIS A 567 5.68 19.76 -6.82
CA HIS A 567 6.25 19.87 -8.16
C HIS A 567 5.46 18.94 -9.06
N VAL A 568 4.74 19.53 -10.02
CA VAL A 568 4.46 18.79 -11.25
C VAL A 568 5.83 18.61 -11.86
N ASN A 569 6.28 17.38 -12.06
CA ASN A 569 7.15 17.13 -13.20
C ASN A 569 6.31 17.37 -14.46
N THR A 570 5.97 18.64 -14.75
CA THR A 570 5.66 19.04 -16.11
C THR A 570 6.96 18.85 -16.86
N GLY A 571 7.05 17.78 -17.63
CA GLY A 571 8.02 17.70 -18.72
C GLY A 571 7.88 18.97 -19.56
N ARG A 572 8.69 19.97 -19.25
CA ARG A 572 8.96 21.13 -20.08
C ARG A 572 10.46 21.27 -20.11
N ASN A 573 11.05 20.53 -21.05
CA ASN A 573 12.12 21.08 -21.86
C ASN A 573 11.75 22.51 -22.22
N ARG A 574 12.42 23.47 -21.60
CA ARG A 574 12.61 24.81 -22.13
C ARG A 574 14.09 25.11 -21.97
N GLY A 575 14.82 24.93 -23.07
CA GLY A 575 15.90 25.85 -23.39
C GLY A 575 15.38 27.23 -23.67
#